data_AF-A0AAV5AXY3-F1
#
_entry.id   AF-A0AAV5AXY3-F1
#
_cell.length_a   1.000
_cell.length_b   1.000
_cell.length_c   1.000
_cell.angle_alpha   90.00
_cell.angle_beta   90.00
_cell.angle_gamma   90.00
#
_symmetry.space_group_name_H-M   'P 1'
#
loop_
_entity.id
_entity.type
_entity.pdbx_description
1 polymer ?
#
loop_
_entity_poly.entity_id
_entity_poly.type
_entity_poly.pdbx_seq_one_letter_code
_entity_poly.pdbx_strand_id
1 'polypeptide(L)' 'MKTHYFTFCQMHVYRFNGYTLDKDCVVMITAENPREEMVKHFGLAWGFQYEEKPEMKFFPRGIYNLTENKWE' A
#
# COMPACT_ATOMS: atom_id res chain seq x y z
N MET A 1 -0.82 -1.25 -17.79
CA MET A 1 -0.62 -0.97 -16.36
C MET A 1 -1.92 -1.22 -15.61
N LYS A 2 -1.85 -1.72 -14.39
CA LYS A 2 -2.97 -2.00 -13.48
C LYS A 2 -2.74 -1.25 -12.18
N THR A 3 -3.80 -0.78 -11.54
CA THR A 3 -3.74 -0.15 -10.21
C THR A 3 -4.32 -1.09 -9.20
N HIS A 4 -3.54 -1.48 -8.20
CA HIS A 4 -4.01 -2.27 -7.06
C HIS A 4 -3.73 -1.54 -5.75
N TYR A 5 -4.50 -1.90 -4.74
CA TYR A 5 -4.41 -1.38 -3.39
C TYR A 5 -3.94 -2.47 -2.44
N PHE A 6 -3.06 -2.12 -1.50
CA PHE A 6 -2.46 -3.04 -0.55
C PHE A 6 -2.64 -2.50 0.87
N THR A 7 -2.95 -3.39 1.80
CA THR A 7 -3.11 -3.04 3.21
C THR A 7 -2.09 -3.78 4.06
N PHE A 8 -1.89 -3.30 5.27
CA PHE A 8 -0.99 -3.91 6.25
C PHE A 8 -1.78 -4.47 7.44
N CYS A 9 -1.30 -5.57 8.01
CA CYS A 9 -1.83 -6.09 9.26
C CYS A 9 -1.23 -5.32 10.46
N GLN A 10 -1.76 -5.56 11.66
CA GLN A 10 -1.40 -4.78 12.85
C GLN A 10 0.09 -4.75 13.20
N MET A 11 0.84 -5.81 12.87
CA MET A 11 2.29 -5.90 13.15
C MET A 11 3.17 -5.43 11.99
N HIS A 12 2.59 -5.17 10.82
CA HIS A 12 3.33 -4.84 9.61
C HIS A 12 3.54 -3.33 9.53
N VAL A 13 4.71 -2.87 10.02
CA VAL A 13 5.10 -1.45 10.02
C VAL A 13 6.36 -1.28 9.19
N TYR A 14 6.28 -0.43 8.17
CA TYR A 14 7.36 -0.18 7.22
C TYR A 14 7.73 1.30 7.20
N ARG A 15 9.00 1.59 6.95
CA ARG A 15 9.47 2.95 6.67
C ARG A 15 9.82 3.06 5.20
N PHE A 16 9.19 4.00 4.50
CA PHE A 16 9.42 4.23 3.09
C PHE A 16 9.44 5.73 2.80
N ASN A 17 10.53 6.23 2.21
CA ASN A 17 10.73 7.64 1.87
C ASN A 17 10.41 8.63 3.00
N GLY A 18 10.78 8.27 4.24
CA GLY A 18 10.56 9.09 5.44
C GLY A 18 9.16 8.96 6.04
N TYR A 19 8.24 8.23 5.40
CA TYR A 19 6.90 7.96 5.91
C TYR A 19 6.82 6.59 6.58
N THR A 20 5.93 6.49 7.56
CA THR A 20 5.54 5.21 8.17
C THR A 20 4.31 4.69 7.44
N LEU A 21 4.43 3.50 6.86
CA LEU A 21 3.35 2.76 6.20
C LEU A 21 3.00 1.56 7.09
N ASP A 22 1.78 1.52 7.60
CA ASP A 22 1.27 0.47 8.50
C ASP A 22 -0.26 0.29 8.30
N LYS A 23 -0.91 -0.43 9.21
CA LYS A 23 -2.35 -0.73 9.19
C LYS A 23 -3.29 0.46 8.96
N ASP A 24 -2.86 1.70 9.24
CA ASP A 24 -3.69 2.89 9.16
C ASP A 24 -3.66 3.57 7.78
N CYS A 25 -2.92 3.04 6.81
CA CYS A 25 -2.92 3.51 5.43
C CYS A 25 -3.08 2.37 4.41
N VAL A 26 -3.44 2.76 3.20
CA VAL A 26 -3.48 1.87 2.03
C VAL A 26 -2.35 2.26 1.10
N VAL A 27 -1.62 1.30 0.54
CA VAL A 27 -0.63 1.56 -0.51
C VAL A 27 -1.27 1.33 -1.86
N MET A 28 -1.20 2.31 -2.74
CA MET A 28 -1.63 2.20 -4.14
C MET A 28 -0.41 2.04 -5.03
N ILE A 29 -0.46 1.07 -5.93
CA ILE A 29 0.61 0.80 -6.91
C ILE A 29 0.00 0.69 -8.30
N THR A 30 0.50 1.50 -9.22
CA THR A 30 0.18 1.41 -10.66
C THR A 30 1.40 0.89 -11.42
N ALA A 31 1.33 -0.34 -11.93
CA ALA A 31 2.43 -1.03 -12.61
C ALA A 31 1.92 -2.11 -13.58
N GLU A 32 2.79 -2.76 -14.35
CA GLU A 32 2.39 -3.96 -15.12
C GLU A 32 2.01 -5.13 -14.19
N ASN A 33 2.79 -5.32 -13.13
CA ASN A 33 2.56 -6.29 -12.07
C ASN A 33 2.64 -5.61 -10.68
N PRO A 34 1.55 -5.00 -10.18
CA PRO A 34 1.56 -4.28 -8.90
C PRO A 34 2.01 -5.13 -7.70
N ARG A 35 1.73 -6.44 -7.74
CA ARG A 35 2.10 -7.36 -6.66
C ARG A 35 3.62 -7.56 -6.59
N GLU A 36 4.29 -7.63 -7.74
CA GLU A 36 5.74 -7.77 -7.79
C GLU A 36 6.45 -6.54 -7.22
N GLU A 37 5.96 -5.34 -7.53
CA GLU A 37 6.48 -4.11 -6.92
C GLU A 37 6.21 -4.07 -5.41
N MET A 38 5.02 -4.49 -4.94
CA MET A 38 4.75 -4.61 -3.49
C MET A 38 5.77 -5.54 -2.80
N VAL A 39 6.07 -6.70 -3.42
CA VAL A 39 7.02 -7.67 -2.87
C VAL A 39 8.45 -7.14 -2.89
N LYS A 40 8.85 -6.43 -3.94
CA LYS A 40 10.17 -5.81 -4.04
C LYS A 40 10.42 -4.75 -2.96
N HIS A 41 9.39 -3.99 -2.59
CA HIS A 41 9.51 -2.92 -1.59
C HIS A 41 9.30 -3.40 -0.15
N PHE A 42 8.36 -4.32 0.08
CA PHE A 42 7.89 -4.68 1.43
C PHE A 42 8.01 -6.18 1.76
N GLY A 43 8.47 -7.00 0.81
CA GLY A 43 8.52 -8.46 0.95
C GLY A 43 7.15 -9.11 0.93
N LEU A 44 7.01 -10.25 1.61
CA LEU A 44 5.78 -11.05 1.62
C LEU A 44 4.87 -10.77 2.84
N ALA A 45 5.30 -9.92 3.77
CA ALA A 45 4.61 -9.67 5.04
C ALA A 45 3.70 -8.43 4.98
N TRP A 46 2.55 -8.56 4.32
CA TRP A 46 1.51 -7.53 4.27
C TRP A 46 0.12 -8.18 4.39
N GLY A 47 -0.94 -7.38 4.42
CA GLY A 47 -2.30 -7.86 4.70
C GLY A 47 -3.00 -8.40 3.46
N PHE A 48 -3.68 -7.51 2.75
CA PHE A 48 -4.50 -7.88 1.59
C PHE A 48 -4.16 -7.06 0.35
N GLN A 49 -4.49 -7.61 -0.80
CA GLN A 49 -4.43 -6.97 -2.11
C GLN A 49 -5.87 -6.82 -2.63
N TYR A 50 -6.19 -5.65 -3.17
CA TYR A 50 -7.49 -5.33 -3.74
C TYR A 50 -7.33 -4.77 -5.15
N GLU A 51 -8.22 -5.16 -6.06
CA GLU A 51 -8.32 -4.59 -7.40
C GLU A 51 -9.06 -3.24 -7.41
N GLU A 52 -9.93 -3.02 -6.41
CA GLU A 52 -10.69 -1.80 -6.20
C GLU A 52 -10.28 -1.10 -4.90
N LYS A 53 -10.57 0.21 -4.79
CA LYS A 53 -10.26 1.01 -3.61
C LYS A 53 -11.04 0.45 -2.39
N PRO A 54 -10.36 0.09 -1.29
CA PRO A 54 -11.03 -0.47 -0.12
C PRO A 54 -11.82 0.58 0.66
N GLU A 55 -12.64 0.12 1.62
CA GLU A 55 -13.38 1.02 2.51
C GLU A 55 -12.45 1.89 3.37
N MET A 56 -12.34 3.16 3.01
CA MET A 56 -11.37 4.09 3.63
C MET A 56 -11.65 4.45 5.08
N LYS A 57 -12.84 4.14 5.62
CA LYS A 57 -13.18 4.39 7.03
C LYS A 57 -12.24 3.67 8.01
N PHE A 58 -11.54 2.62 7.55
CA PHE A 58 -10.59 1.84 8.35
C PHE A 58 -9.14 2.34 8.24
N PHE A 59 -8.85 3.27 7.32
CA PHE A 59 -7.49 3.72 6.99
C PHE A 59 -7.38 5.23 7.13
N PRO A 60 -7.30 5.75 8.37
CA PRO A 60 -7.43 7.17 8.65
C PRO A 60 -6.28 8.04 8.07
N ARG A 61 -5.15 7.44 7.67
CA ARG A 61 -4.06 8.18 7.00
C ARG A 61 -4.22 8.25 5.48
N GLY A 62 -5.25 7.64 4.91
CA GLY A 62 -5.52 7.71 3.48
C GLY A 62 -4.66 6.75 2.65
N ILE A 63 -4.46 7.12 1.39
CA ILE A 63 -3.75 6.30 0.41
C ILE A 63 -2.36 6.87 0.17
N TYR A 64 -1.35 6.01 0.22
CA TYR A 64 -0.02 6.33 -0.23
C TYR A 64 0.19 5.79 -1.66
N ASN A 65 0.32 6.69 -2.63
CA ASN A 65 0.64 6.34 -4.01
C ASN A 65 2.16 6.05 -4.10
N LEU A 66 2.51 4.76 -4.18
CA LEU A 66 3.90 4.33 -4.24
C LEU A 66 4.58 4.74 -5.55
N THR A 67 3.83 4.72 -6.66
CA THR A 67 4.34 5.02 -8.00
C THR A 67 4.70 6.51 -8.12
N GLU A 68 3.90 7.40 -7.54
CA GLU A 68 4.11 8.86 -7.58
C GLU A 68 4.77 9.43 -6.31
N ASN A 69 4.98 8.58 -5.30
CA ASN A 69 5.60 8.94 -4.03
C ASN A 69 4.87 10.09 -3.28
N LYS A 70 3.54 10.02 -3.20
CA LYS A 70 2.69 11.07 -2.59
C LYS A 70 1.49 10.48 -1.84
N TRP A 71 0.91 11.28 -0.94
CA TRP A 71 -0.35 10.95 -0.24
C TRP A 71 -1.58 11.45 -1.02
N GLU A 72 -2.69 10.73 -0.88
CA GLU A 72 -4.03 11.01 -1.44
C GLU A 72 -5.12 10.93 -0.36
#